data_AF-A0A391NN30-F1
#
_entry.id   AF-A0A391NN30-F1
#
_cell.length_a   1.000
_cell.length_b   1.000
_cell.length_c   1.000
_cell.angle_alpha   90.00
_cell.angle_beta   90.00
_cell.angle_gamma   90.00
#
_symmetry.space_group_name_H-M   'P 1'
#
loop_
_entity.id
_entity.type
_entity.pdbx_description
1 polymer ?
#
loop_
_entity_poly.entity_id
_entity_poly.type
_entity_poly.pdbx_seq_one_letter_code
_entity_poly.pdbx_strand_id
1 'polypeptide(L)'
;MGITGLLKEFGKQIRKDVPLANFRGQSCAVDGFCFLHKGTYGCCVDLCMGKRTNKYTTYVVDTVLKIQAAGVRPVIVFDGGELPMKADTNTGRREKRDLAMQKGRAAYNKV
;
A
#
# COMPACT_ATOMS: atom_id res chain seq x y z
N MET A 1 0.45 1.36 11.28
CA MET A 1 1.33 2.31 10.56
C MET A 1 2.60 2.49 11.37
N GLY A 2 3.67 3.03 10.78
CA GLY A 2 4.95 3.31 11.45
C GLY A 2 4.83 4.40 12.52
N ILE A 3 5.88 5.21 12.69
CA ILE A 3 5.92 6.26 13.72
C ILE A 3 4.89 7.34 13.41
N THR A 4 3.90 7.49 14.29
CA THR A 4 2.82 8.49 14.16
C THR A 4 3.40 9.89 14.25
N GLY A 5 2.99 10.79 13.35
CA GLY A 5 3.37 12.22 13.40
C GLY A 5 4.76 12.56 12.87
N LEU A 6 5.67 11.59 12.75
CA LEU A 6 7.09 11.81 12.40
C LEU A 6 7.31 12.79 11.24
N LEU A 7 6.55 12.59 10.17
CA LEU A 7 6.67 13.36 8.94
C LEU A 7 6.24 14.84 9.11
N LYS A 8 5.33 15.12 10.05
CA LYS A 8 4.90 16.48 10.41
C LYS A 8 5.95 17.17 11.29
N GLU A 9 6.52 16.44 12.25
CA GLU A 9 7.55 16.97 13.17
C GLU A 9 8.75 17.57 12.43
N PHE A 10 9.17 16.93 11.34
CA PHE A 10 10.31 17.40 10.57
C PHE A 10 10.03 18.60 9.65
N GLY A 11 8.77 19.00 9.49
CA GLY A 11 8.39 20.17 8.69
C GLY A 11 8.79 20.08 7.21
N LYS A 12 8.72 21.20 6.49
CA LYS A 12 9.11 21.28 5.07
C LYS A 12 10.61 21.41 4.87
N GLN A 13 11.35 21.83 5.91
CA GLN A 13 12.78 22.14 5.78
C GLN A 13 13.66 20.95 5.38
N ILE A 14 13.27 19.71 5.73
CA ILE A 14 14.03 18.51 5.34
C ILE A 14 13.45 17.77 4.12
N ARG A 15 12.41 18.31 3.51
CA ARG A 15 11.60 17.61 2.49
C ARG A 15 11.69 18.38 1.19
N LYS A 16 12.02 17.67 0.12
CA LYS A 16 12.11 18.24 -1.22
C LYS A 16 11.28 17.41 -2.17
N ASP A 17 10.35 18.07 -2.84
CA ASP A 17 9.65 17.47 -3.97
C ASP A 17 10.62 17.41 -5.15
N VAL A 18 10.86 16.20 -5.65
CA VAL A 18 11.81 15.95 -6.74
C VAL A 18 11.15 15.11 -7.82
N PRO A 19 11.32 15.46 -9.10
CA PRO A 19 10.88 14.62 -10.21
C PRO A 19 11.60 13.27 -10.17
N LEU A 20 10.89 12.19 -10.49
CA LEU A 20 11.47 10.85 -10.56
C LEU A 20 12.58 10.74 -11.61
N ALA A 21 12.50 11.54 -12.68
CA ALA A 21 13.50 11.61 -13.75
C ALA A 21 14.90 12.01 -13.24
N ASN A 22 15.01 12.70 -12.10
CA ASN A 22 16.30 13.05 -11.49
C ASN A 22 17.11 11.81 -11.05
N PHE A 23 16.48 10.65 -10.95
CA PHE A 23 17.11 9.39 -10.57
C PHE A 23 17.33 8.44 -11.76
N ARG A 24 17.24 8.94 -12.99
CA ARG A 24 17.46 8.15 -14.22
C ARG A 24 18.80 7.39 -14.15
N GLY A 25 18.78 6.13 -14.57
CA GLY A 25 19.93 5.22 -14.53
C GLY A 25 20.16 4.56 -13.17
N GLN A 26 19.47 4.99 -12.11
CA GLN A 26 19.58 4.41 -10.78
C GLN A 26 18.53 3.32 -10.53
N SER A 27 18.68 2.58 -9.43
CA SER A 27 17.68 1.64 -8.93
C SER A 27 16.97 2.18 -7.69
N CYS A 28 15.69 1.87 -7.51
CA CYS A 28 14.94 2.18 -6.30
C CYS A 28 14.25 0.94 -5.73
N ALA A 29 14.23 0.83 -4.40
CA ALA A 29 13.41 -0.16 -3.71
C ALA A 29 12.01 0.41 -3.48
N VAL A 30 10.99 -0.39 -3.78
CA VAL A 30 9.58 -0.02 -3.60
C VAL A 30 8.95 -1.00 -2.63
N ASP A 31 8.36 -0.48 -1.55
CA ASP A 31 7.50 -1.26 -0.66
C ASP A 31 6.22 -1.67 -1.41
N GLY A 32 6.12 -2.95 -1.78
CA GLY A 32 5.02 -3.48 -2.58
C GLY A 32 3.68 -3.47 -1.84
N PHE A 33 3.67 -3.68 -0.52
CA PHE A 33 2.42 -3.72 0.25
C PHE A 33 1.76 -2.35 0.31
N CYS A 34 2.54 -1.26 0.36
CA CYS A 34 2.01 0.09 0.26
C CYS A 34 1.23 0.32 -1.04
N PHE A 35 1.73 -0.18 -2.18
CA PHE A 35 1.05 -0.03 -3.47
C PHE A 35 -0.14 -0.98 -3.62
N LEU A 36 0.00 -2.25 -3.21
CA LEU A 36 -1.12 -3.19 -3.20
C LEU A 36 -2.29 -2.67 -2.36
N HIS A 37 -2.02 -2.16 -1.17
CA HIS A 37 -3.04 -1.58 -0.29
C HIS A 37 -3.78 -0.41 -0.95
N LYS A 38 -3.07 0.47 -1.68
CA LYS A 38 -3.73 1.54 -2.44
C LYS A 38 -4.54 0.98 -3.61
N GLY A 39 -4.01 -0.02 -4.30
CA GLY A 39 -4.68 -0.67 -5.42
C GLY A 39 -6.01 -1.33 -5.03
N THR A 40 -6.15 -1.82 -3.80
CA THR A 40 -7.40 -2.43 -3.34
C THR A 40 -8.56 -1.44 -3.23
N TYR A 41 -8.31 -0.13 -3.18
CA TYR A 41 -9.38 0.87 -3.04
C TYR A 41 -10.32 0.86 -4.25
N GLY A 42 -9.80 0.58 -5.45
CA GLY A 42 -10.60 0.48 -6.68
C GLY A 42 -11.39 -0.84 -6.82
N CYS A 43 -11.19 -1.79 -5.90
CA CYS A 43 -11.81 -3.12 -5.97
C CYS A 43 -12.15 -3.69 -4.58
N CYS A 44 -12.37 -2.82 -3.59
CA CYS A 44 -12.53 -3.25 -2.21
C CYS A 44 -13.79 -4.11 -2.02
N VAL A 45 -14.90 -3.75 -2.67
CA VAL A 45 -16.15 -4.53 -2.63
C VAL A 45 -15.94 -5.91 -3.24
N ASP A 46 -15.30 -5.99 -4.41
CA ASP A 46 -15.01 -7.26 -5.08
C ASP A 46 -14.19 -8.18 -4.18
N LEU A 47 -13.12 -7.65 -3.57
CA LEU A 47 -12.25 -8.39 -2.65
C LEU A 47 -13.01 -8.87 -1.40
N CYS A 48 -13.80 -7.99 -0.76
CA CYS A 48 -14.58 -8.34 0.41
C CYS A 48 -15.68 -9.38 0.11
N MET A 49 -16.19 -9.40 -1.12
CA MET A 49 -17.20 -10.38 -1.55
C MET A 49 -16.60 -11.65 -2.15
N GLY A 50 -15.27 -11.81 -2.14
CA GLY A 50 -14.60 -12.97 -2.72
C GLY A 50 -14.71 -13.04 -4.25
N LYS A 51 -15.06 -11.94 -4.91
CA LYS A 51 -15.09 -11.85 -6.38
C LYS A 51 -13.66 -11.71 -6.89
N ARG A 52 -13.33 -12.51 -7.91
CA ARG A 52 -12.01 -12.44 -8.56
C ARG A 52 -11.82 -11.06 -9.19
N THR A 53 -10.68 -10.43 -8.92
CA THR A 53 -10.30 -9.13 -9.48
C THR A 53 -8.79 -9.04 -9.63
N ASN A 54 -8.31 -8.28 -10.60
CA ASN A 54 -6.90 -7.98 -10.85
C ASN A 54 -6.60 -6.48 -10.76
N LYS A 55 -7.59 -5.64 -10.43
CA LYS A 55 -7.44 -4.17 -10.41
C LYS A 55 -6.29 -3.71 -9.52
N TYR A 56 -6.09 -4.37 -8.37
CA TYR A 56 -5.01 -4.05 -7.45
C TYR A 56 -3.62 -4.44 -8.00
N THR A 57 -3.50 -5.51 -8.78
CA THR A 57 -2.21 -5.86 -9.42
C THR A 57 -1.93 -4.96 -10.61
N THR A 58 -2.95 -4.65 -11.42
CA THR A 58 -2.84 -3.67 -12.52
C THR A 58 -2.33 -2.32 -12.00
N TYR A 59 -2.87 -1.83 -10.89
CA TYR A 59 -2.39 -0.60 -10.25
C TYR A 59 -0.89 -0.62 -9.90
N VAL A 60 -0.38 -1.76 -9.40
CA VAL A 60 1.04 -1.92 -9.10
C VAL A 60 1.87 -1.92 -10.38
N VAL A 61 1.45 -2.71 -11.39
CA VAL A 61 2.15 -2.79 -12.68
C VAL A 61 2.21 -1.43 -13.36
N ASP A 62 1.11 -0.67 -13.40
CA ASP A 62 1.08 0.68 -13.98
C ASP A 62 2.04 1.64 -13.26
N THR A 63 2.19 1.49 -11.94
CA THR A 63 3.17 2.27 -11.19
C THR A 63 4.59 1.88 -11.59
N VAL A 64 4.89 0.58 -11.69
CA VAL A 64 6.21 0.07 -12.12
C VAL A 64 6.58 0.63 -13.50
N LEU A 65 5.64 0.59 -14.44
CA LEU A 65 5.83 1.12 -15.78
C LEU A 65 6.13 2.62 -15.77
N LYS A 66 5.46 3.41 -14.91
CA LYS A 66 5.75 4.84 -14.74
C LYS A 66 7.18 5.08 -14.20
N ILE A 67 7.64 4.24 -13.27
CA ILE A 67 9.01 4.34 -12.74
C ILE A 67 10.04 4.00 -13.83
N GLN A 68 9.79 2.94 -14.59
CA GLN A 68 10.64 2.53 -15.71
C GLN A 68 10.66 3.58 -16.83
N ALA A 69 9.53 4.22 -17.13
CA ALA A 69 9.44 5.30 -18.12
C ALA A 69 10.29 6.52 -17.73
N ALA A 70 10.47 6.79 -16.43
CA ALA A 70 11.41 7.81 -15.94
C ALA A 70 12.89 7.38 -16.07
N GLY A 71 13.16 6.15 -16.51
CA GLY A 71 14.49 5.55 -16.64
C GLY A 71 15.09 5.09 -15.31
N VAL A 72 14.26 4.83 -14.30
CA VAL A 72 14.65 4.28 -13.00
C VAL A 72 14.35 2.78 -12.98
N ARG A 73 15.24 1.95 -12.42
CA ARG A 73 15.02 0.51 -12.27
C ARG A 73 14.33 0.19 -10.93
N PRO A 74 13.04 -0.18 -10.90
CA PRO A 74 12.38 -0.55 -9.66
C PRO A 74 12.74 -1.97 -9.20
N VAL A 75 12.88 -2.15 -7.89
CA VAL A 75 12.95 -3.44 -7.20
C VAL A 75 11.79 -3.48 -6.22
N ILE A 76 10.79 -4.34 -6.48
CA ILE A 76 9.61 -4.44 -5.62
C ILE A 76 9.91 -5.40 -4.47
N VAL A 77 9.78 -4.92 -3.25
CA VAL A 77 10.04 -5.67 -2.02
C VAL A 77 8.71 -6.01 -1.37
N PHE A 78 8.54 -7.30 -1.05
CA PHE A 78 7.42 -7.80 -0.29
C PHE A 78 7.90 -8.32 1.06
N ASP A 79 7.15 -8.01 2.12
CA ASP A 79 7.38 -8.59 3.43
C ASP A 79 7.25 -10.12 3.36
N GLY A 80 8.10 -10.80 4.13
CA GLY A 80 8.05 -12.25 4.31
C GLY A 80 7.28 -12.65 5.57
N GLY A 81 7.91 -13.44 6.42
CA GLY A 81 7.32 -13.93 7.67
C GLY A 81 7.01 -12.83 8.69
N GLU A 82 6.09 -13.14 9.60
CA GLU A 82 5.76 -12.25 10.70
C GLU A 82 6.91 -12.11 11.70
N LEU A 83 7.08 -10.91 12.26
CA LEU A 83 8.07 -10.64 13.29
C LEU A 83 7.41 -10.72 14.68
N PRO A 84 7.99 -11.44 15.66
CA PRO A 84 7.42 -11.55 17.01
C PRO A 84 7.12 -10.19 17.66
N MET A 85 8.01 -9.21 17.47
CA MET A 85 7.84 -7.85 18.00
C MET A 85 6.64 -7.07 17.42
N LYS A 86 6.04 -7.56 16.33
CA LYS A 86 4.86 -6.98 15.69
C LYS A 86 3.57 -7.77 15.97
N ALA A 87 3.62 -8.82 16.79
CA ALA A 87 2.48 -9.70 17.05
C ALA A 87 1.24 -8.90 17.50
N ASP A 88 1.34 -8.10 18.56
CA ASP A 88 0.22 -7.31 19.08
C ASP A 88 -0.30 -6.31 18.05
N THR A 89 0.60 -5.69 17.29
CA THR A 89 0.22 -4.77 16.22
C THR A 89 -0.53 -5.49 15.10
N ASN A 90 -0.12 -6.70 14.72
CA ASN A 90 -0.76 -7.50 13.69
C ASN A 90 -2.13 -8.01 14.16
N THR A 91 -2.25 -8.42 15.42
CA THR A 91 -3.52 -8.80 16.06
C THR A 91 -4.51 -7.64 16.03
N GLY A 92 -4.12 -6.46 16.53
CA GLY A 92 -5.00 -5.28 16.52
C GLY A 92 -5.37 -4.81 15.10
N ARG A 93 -4.49 -5.01 14.11
CA ARG A 93 -4.84 -4.78 12.69
C ARG A 93 -5.87 -5.78 12.18
N ARG A 94 -5.78 -7.04 12.59
CA ARG A 94 -6.73 -8.09 12.19
C ARG A 94 -8.11 -7.82 12.76
N GLU A 95 -8.20 -7.55 14.05
CA GLU A 95 -9.47 -7.21 14.72
C GLU A 95 -10.18 -6.02 14.06
N LYS A 96 -9.44 -4.95 13.72
CA LYS A 96 -9.98 -3.80 13.00
C LYS A 96 -10.53 -4.16 11.63
N ARG A 97 -9.84 -5.04 10.88
CA ARG A 97 -10.32 -5.51 9.56
C ARG A 97 -11.59 -6.34 9.71
N ASP A 98 -11.64 -7.23 10.70
CA ASP A 98 -12.80 -8.09 10.94
C ASP A 98 -14.03 -7.26 11.34
N LEU A 99 -13.87 -6.27 12.22
CA LEU A 99 -14.94 -5.33 12.57
C LEU A 99 -15.39 -4.49 11.36
N ALA A 100 -14.46 -3.99 10.55
CA ALA A 100 -14.78 -3.23 9.34
C ALA A 100 -15.55 -4.09 8.33
N MET A 101 -15.17 -5.36 8.19
CA MET A 101 -15.83 -6.32 7.31
C MET A 101 -17.27 -6.61 7.76
N GLN A 102 -17.49 -6.83 9.06
CA GLN A 102 -18.84 -7.01 9.62
C GLN A 102 -19.73 -5.79 9.36
N LYS A 103 -19.23 -4.59 9.64
CA LYS A 103 -19.95 -3.33 9.38
C LYS A 103 -20.26 -3.15 7.89
N GLY A 104 -19.29 -3.44 7.02
CA GLY A 104 -19.44 -3.35 5.57
C GLY A 104 -20.52 -4.30 5.03
N ARG A 105 -20.53 -5.56 5.48
CA ARG A 105 -21.57 -6.54 5.11
C ARG A 105 -22.96 -6.13 5.59
N ALA A 106 -23.07 -5.66 6.84
CA ALA A 106 -24.34 -5.21 7.39
C ALA A 106 -24.91 -4.00 6.65
N ALA A 107 -24.05 -3.10 6.16
CA ALA A 107 -24.46 -1.98 5.32
C ALA A 107 -24.83 -2.41 3.90
N TYR A 108 -24.08 -3.33 3.31
CA TYR A 108 -24.32 -3.82 1.94
C TYR A 108 -25.64 -4.57 1.81
N ASN A 109 -26.02 -5.40 2.79
CA ASN A 109 -27.27 -6.18 2.76
C ASN A 109 -28.54 -5.33 2.99
N LYS A 110 -28.39 -4.05 3.35
CA LYS A 110 -29.53 -3.12 3.51
C LYS A 110 -29.85 -2.35 2.22
N VAL A 111 -29.02 -2.50 1.19
CA VAL A 111 -29.17 -1.93 -0.15
C VAL A 111 -29.70 -3.01 -1.07
#